data_AF-A0A9D1QYD6-F1
#
_entry.id   AF-A0A9D1QYD6-F1
#
_cell.length_a   1.000
_cell.length_b   1.000
_cell.length_c   1.000
_cell.angle_alpha   90.00
_cell.angle_beta   90.00
_cell.angle_gamma   90.00
#
_symmetry.space_group_name_H-M   'P 1'
#
loop_
_entity.id
_entity.type
_entity.pdbx_description
1 polymer ?
#
loop_
_entity_poly.entity_id
_entity_poly.type
_entity_poly.pdbx_seq_one_letter_code
_entity_poly.pdbx_strand_id
1 'polypeptide(L)'
;MIAILPAAESERQTLLRQAGLSGPAECLTVREGGERLGAVLFRRQGETVEIFAARAADASLLDGLLRAALNAALNAGARTAVCSEEALFPALRALGFLPSGEHPGRLQAALSAVFSKGCPGGCRL
;
A
#
# COMPACT_ATOMS: atom_id res chain seq x y z
N MET A 1 7.82 10.36 -16.94
CA MET A 1 8.00 8.94 -16.57
C MET A 1 7.67 8.83 -15.10
N ILE A 2 6.66 8.03 -14.79
CA ILE A 2 6.23 7.77 -13.42
C ILE A 2 7.06 6.59 -12.89
N ALA A 3 7.63 6.74 -11.71
CA ALA A 3 8.37 5.69 -11.02
C ALA A 3 7.87 5.53 -9.59
N ILE A 4 7.69 4.28 -9.15
CA ILE A 4 7.41 3.93 -7.75
C ILE A 4 8.69 3.36 -7.16
N LEU A 5 9.24 4.02 -6.14
CA LEU A 5 10.53 3.69 -5.55
C LEU A 5 10.46 3.75 -4.03
N PRO A 6 11.35 3.04 -3.32
CA PRO A 6 11.55 3.26 -1.89
C PRO A 6 11.89 4.72 -1.60
N ALA A 7 11.25 5.31 -0.59
CA ALA A 7 11.58 6.64 -0.13
C ALA A 7 13.01 6.67 0.41
N ALA A 8 13.74 7.77 0.17
CA ALA A 8 15.01 8.03 0.83
C ALA A 8 14.81 8.11 2.36
N GLU A 9 15.85 7.81 3.13
CA GLU A 9 15.76 7.76 4.61
C GLU A 9 15.13 9.04 5.19
N SER A 10 15.62 10.21 4.81
CA SER A 10 15.14 11.50 5.32
C SER A 10 13.67 11.77 4.98
N GLU A 11 13.26 11.43 3.77
CA GLU A 11 11.87 11.55 3.31
C GLU A 11 10.96 10.58 4.07
N ARG A 12 11.38 9.33 4.24
CA ARG A 12 10.66 8.31 5.00
C ARG A 12 10.45 8.75 6.44
N GLN A 13 11.49 9.24 7.12
CA GLN A 13 11.39 9.74 8.50
C GLN A 13 10.41 10.91 8.61
N THR A 14 10.40 11.80 7.61
CA THR A 14 9.46 12.93 7.57
C THR A 14 8.02 12.44 7.44
N LEU A 15 7.75 11.49 6.53
CA LEU A 15 6.42 10.91 6.32
C LEU A 15 5.92 10.12 7.52
N LEU A 16 6.80 9.36 8.19
CA LEU A 16 6.47 8.64 9.43
C LEU A 16 6.01 9.61 10.53
N ARG A 17 6.74 10.72 10.72
CA ARG A 17 6.36 11.75 11.70
C ARG A 17 5.04 12.41 11.36
N GLN A 18 4.81 12.73 10.08
CA GLN A 18 3.54 13.32 9.62
C GLN A 18 2.34 12.38 9.83
N ALA A 19 2.57 11.07 9.73
CA ALA A 19 1.57 10.04 10.01
C ALA A 19 1.44 9.69 11.51
N GLY A 20 2.20 10.34 12.39
CA GLY A 20 2.18 10.04 13.83
C GLY A 20 2.74 8.66 14.19
N LEU A 21 3.55 8.05 13.31
CA LEU A 21 4.06 6.70 13.50
C LEU A 21 5.40 6.70 14.23
N SER A 22 5.43 6.04 15.38
CA SER A 22 6.61 5.83 16.21
C SER A 22 7.13 4.39 16.01
N GLY A 23 7.86 4.13 14.92
CA GLY A 23 8.51 2.83 14.71
C GLY A 23 8.92 2.55 13.26
N PRO A 24 9.68 1.47 13.02
CA PRO A 24 10.19 1.15 11.69
C PRO A 24 9.03 0.81 10.75
N ALA A 25 8.84 1.57 9.69
CA ALA A 25 7.90 1.24 8.62
C ALA A 25 8.58 1.51 7.27
N GLU A 26 8.15 0.77 6.27
CA GLU A 26 8.57 0.93 4.89
C GLU A 26 7.75 2.03 4.22
N CYS A 27 8.35 2.68 3.23
CA CYS A 27 7.70 3.72 2.46
C CYS A 27 8.04 3.60 0.99
N LEU A 28 7.02 3.56 0.13
CA LEU A 28 7.16 3.76 -1.30
C LEU A 28 6.60 5.12 -1.67
N THR A 29 7.29 5.82 -2.58
CA THR A 29 6.82 7.08 -3.18
C THR A 29 6.62 6.89 -4.66
N VAL A 30 5.60 7.56 -5.20
CA VAL A 30 5.41 7.70 -6.64
C VAL A 30 5.90 9.09 -7.05
N ARG A 31 6.75 9.14 -8.08
CA ARG A 31 7.40 10.37 -8.54
C ARG A 31 7.31 10.53 -10.04
N GLU A 32 7.18 11.77 -10.50
CA GLU A 32 7.28 12.15 -11.91
C GLU A 32 8.22 13.36 -12.04
N GLY A 33 9.23 13.27 -12.91
CA GLY A 33 10.15 14.40 -13.15
C GLY A 33 10.91 14.90 -11.92
N GLY A 34 10.98 14.11 -10.84
CA GLY A 34 11.61 14.51 -9.57
C GLY A 34 10.63 15.04 -8.51
N GLU A 35 9.37 15.26 -8.86
CA GLU A 35 8.30 15.64 -7.94
C GLU A 35 7.63 14.42 -7.32
N ARG A 36 7.30 14.48 -6.02
CA ARG A 36 6.56 13.40 -5.33
C ARG A 36 5.07 13.60 -5.54
N LEU A 37 4.45 12.66 -6.26
CA LEU A 37 3.00 12.65 -6.51
C LEU A 37 2.24 11.82 -5.47
N GLY A 38 2.90 11.04 -4.63
CA GLY A 38 2.25 10.24 -3.60
C GLY A 38 3.20 9.41 -2.75
N ALA A 39 2.69 8.84 -1.66
CA ALA A 39 3.42 7.97 -0.75
C ALA A 39 2.49 6.97 -0.03
N VAL A 40 3.01 5.79 0.27
CA VAL A 40 2.37 4.75 1.08
C VAL A 40 3.32 4.32 2.18
N LEU A 41 2.79 4.15 3.39
CA LEU A 41 3.47 3.69 4.58
C LEU A 41 2.88 2.36 5.01
N PHE A 42 3.73 1.35 5.16
CA PHE A 42 3.33 0.02 5.58
C PHE A 42 4.39 -0.66 6.43
N ARG A 43 4.01 -1.67 7.21
CA ARG A 43 4.93 -2.51 7.98
C ARG A 43 4.52 -3.95 7.83
N ARG A 44 5.50 -4.80 7.55
CA ARG A 44 5.34 -6.25 7.61
C ARG A 44 5.64 -6.76 9.02
N GLN A 45 4.77 -7.63 9.53
CA GLN A 45 4.90 -8.36 10.77
C GLN A 45 4.63 -9.84 10.48
N GLY A 46 5.70 -10.63 10.34
CA GLY A 46 5.59 -12.03 9.91
C GLY A 46 4.98 -12.15 8.51
N GLU A 47 3.85 -12.86 8.42
CA GLU A 47 3.08 -13.06 7.19
C GLU A 47 2.02 -11.98 6.93
N THR A 48 1.92 -10.96 7.79
CA THR A 48 0.92 -9.89 7.66
C THR A 48 1.59 -8.56 7.32
N VAL A 49 1.03 -7.80 6.38
CA VAL A 49 1.42 -6.41 6.11
C VAL A 49 0.30 -5.46 6.51
N GLU A 50 0.62 -4.47 7.33
CA GLU A 50 -0.29 -3.42 7.75
C GLU A 50 -0.01 -2.12 6.98
N ILE A 51 -1.05 -1.58 6.34
CA ILE A 51 -1.01 -0.26 5.69
C ILE A 51 -1.48 0.78 6.71
N PHE A 52 -0.64 1.77 6.97
CA PHE A 52 -0.96 2.85 7.91
C PHE A 52 -1.49 4.09 7.22
N ALA A 53 -0.90 4.45 6.08
CA ALA A 53 -1.28 5.64 5.33
C ALA A 53 -0.94 5.48 3.85
N ALA A 54 -1.77 6.02 2.98
CA ALA A 54 -1.47 6.16 1.57
C ALA A 54 -2.15 7.41 1.02
N ARG A 55 -1.43 8.19 0.22
CA ARG A 55 -1.98 9.35 -0.49
C ARG A 55 -1.28 9.50 -1.83
N ALA A 56 -2.03 9.93 -2.85
CA ALA A 56 -1.49 10.29 -4.14
C ALA A 56 -2.29 11.45 -4.75
N ALA A 57 -1.76 12.07 -5.80
CA ALA A 57 -2.38 13.18 -6.51
C ALA A 57 -3.72 12.80 -7.17
N ASP A 58 -3.88 11.53 -7.55
CA ASP A 58 -5.12 10.99 -8.10
C ASP A 58 -5.35 9.53 -7.70
N ALA A 59 -6.54 9.02 -8.00
CA ALA A 59 -6.97 7.67 -7.65
C ALA A 59 -6.19 6.56 -8.38
N SER A 60 -5.74 6.81 -9.62
CA SER A 60 -4.98 5.84 -10.42
C SER A 60 -3.57 5.66 -9.83
N LEU A 61 -2.95 6.76 -9.43
CA LEU A 61 -1.68 6.74 -8.72
C LEU A 61 -1.81 6.06 -7.36
N LEU A 62 -2.90 6.32 -6.63
CA LEU A 62 -3.15 5.67 -5.35
C LEU A 62 -3.31 4.14 -5.50
N ASP A 63 -4.07 3.68 -6.50
CA ASP A 63 -4.23 2.25 -6.80
C ASP A 63 -2.88 1.60 -7.15
N GLY A 64 -2.11 2.21 -8.05
CA GLY A 64 -0.79 1.71 -8.44
C GLY A 64 0.19 1.66 -7.27
N LEU A 65 0.16 2.65 -6.39
CA LEU A 65 1.00 2.73 -5.20
C LEU A 65 0.65 1.65 -4.16
N LEU A 66 -0.65 1.44 -3.93
CA LEU A 66 -1.14 0.37 -3.05
C LEU A 66 -0.75 -1.00 -3.60
N ARG A 67 -0.96 -1.26 -4.91
CA ARG A 67 -0.52 -2.50 -5.56
C ARG A 67 0.99 -2.71 -5.45
N ALA A 68 1.79 -1.67 -5.63
CA ALA A 68 3.23 -1.76 -5.50
C ALA A 68 3.66 -2.14 -4.07
N ALA A 69 3.05 -1.54 -3.04
CA ALA A 69 3.32 -1.90 -1.65
C ALA A 69 2.90 -3.34 -1.33
N LEU A 70 1.71 -3.75 -1.77
CA LEU A 70 1.22 -5.11 -1.57
C LEU A 70 2.08 -6.15 -2.29
N ASN A 71 2.58 -5.83 -3.49
CA ASN A 71 3.47 -6.70 -4.24
C ASN A 71 4.85 -6.80 -3.58
N ALA A 72 5.40 -5.67 -3.10
CA ALA A 72 6.64 -5.65 -2.33
C ALA A 72 6.51 -6.52 -1.06
N ALA A 73 5.39 -6.40 -0.34
CA ALA A 73 5.12 -7.20 0.84
C ALA A 73 4.98 -8.70 0.52
N LEU A 74 4.29 -9.05 -0.57
CA LEU A 74 4.14 -10.43 -1.05
C LEU A 74 5.52 -11.04 -1.37
N ASN A 75 6.36 -10.31 -2.10
CA ASN A 75 7.74 -10.73 -2.40
C ASN A 75 8.61 -10.88 -1.14
N ALA A 76 8.30 -10.13 -0.09
CA ALA A 76 8.93 -10.25 1.23
C ALA A 76 8.30 -11.36 2.12
N GLY A 77 7.39 -12.17 1.58
CA GLY A 77 6.78 -13.31 2.26
C GLY A 77 5.49 -13.02 3.03
N ALA A 78 4.91 -11.83 2.90
CA ALA A 78 3.58 -11.58 3.42
C ALA A 78 2.53 -12.39 2.64
N ARG A 79 1.45 -12.78 3.32
CA ARG A 79 0.30 -13.48 2.76
C ARG A 79 -0.99 -12.71 2.93
N THR A 80 -1.08 -11.91 3.99
CA THR A 80 -2.28 -11.14 4.33
C THR A 80 -1.93 -9.66 4.42
N ALA A 81 -2.81 -8.81 3.89
CA ALA A 81 -2.74 -7.37 4.08
C ALA A 81 -3.92 -6.88 4.90
N VAL A 82 -3.67 -5.86 5.72
CA VAL A 82 -4.65 -5.29 6.64
C VAL A 82 -4.53 -3.77 6.68
N CYS A 83 -5.64 -3.10 6.95
CA CYS A 83 -5.69 -1.64 7.09
C CYS A 83 -6.82 -1.24 8.02
N SER A 84 -6.53 -0.30 8.93
CA SER A 84 -7.53 0.30 9.83
C SER A 84 -7.83 1.76 9.50
N GLU A 85 -7.13 2.34 8.52
CA GLU A 85 -7.33 3.72 8.08
C GLU A 85 -8.57 3.83 7.18
N GLU A 86 -9.66 4.40 7.71
CA GLU A 86 -10.96 4.47 7.03
C GLU A 86 -10.91 5.26 5.72
N ALA A 87 -10.06 6.29 5.64
CA ALA A 87 -9.88 7.08 4.43
C ALA A 87 -9.39 6.24 3.24
N LEU A 88 -8.77 5.09 3.49
CA LEU A 88 -8.30 4.16 2.46
C LEU A 88 -9.33 3.12 2.05
N PHE A 89 -10.42 2.95 2.80
CA PHE A 89 -11.37 1.86 2.57
C PHE A 89 -11.97 1.84 1.16
N PRO A 90 -12.34 2.96 0.53
CA PRO A 90 -12.84 2.94 -0.85
C PRO A 90 -11.84 2.34 -1.84
N ALA A 91 -10.57 2.75 -1.76
CA ALA A 91 -9.50 2.24 -2.63
C ALA A 91 -9.19 0.77 -2.36
N LEU A 92 -9.12 0.38 -1.08
CA LEU A 92 -8.83 -1.00 -0.68
C LEU A 92 -9.96 -1.97 -1.05
N ARG A 93 -11.23 -1.56 -0.95
CA ARG A 93 -12.36 -2.37 -1.42
C ARG A 93 -12.31 -2.62 -2.92
N ALA A 94 -11.88 -1.62 -3.71
CA ALA A 94 -11.67 -1.79 -5.15
C ALA A 94 -10.56 -2.81 -5.46
N LEU A 95 -9.55 -2.90 -4.58
CA LEU A 95 -8.50 -3.93 -4.62
C LEU A 95 -8.94 -5.31 -4.10
N GLY A 96 -10.18 -5.44 -3.61
CA GLY A 96 -10.73 -6.70 -3.11
C GLY A 96 -10.55 -6.93 -1.62
N PHE A 97 -10.21 -5.91 -0.84
CA PHE A 97 -10.24 -5.99 0.62
C PHE A 97 -11.69 -6.09 1.13
N LEU A 98 -11.88 -6.90 2.15
CA LEU A 98 -13.16 -7.14 2.80
C LEU A 98 -13.07 -6.75 4.28
N PRO A 99 -14.19 -6.41 4.94
CA PRO A 99 -14.21 -6.23 6.39
C PRO A 99 -13.66 -7.47 7.11
N SER A 100 -12.80 -7.24 8.10
CA SER A 100 -12.34 -8.29 8.99
C SER A 100 -13.49 -8.73 9.90
N GLY A 101 -13.76 -10.03 9.99
CA GLY A 101 -14.74 -10.57 10.92
C GLY A 101 -14.28 -10.52 12.38
N GLU A 102 -12.96 -10.44 12.61
CA GLU A 102 -12.35 -10.49 13.94
C GLU A 102 -12.11 -9.09 14.53
N HIS A 103 -11.89 -8.09 13.67
CA HIS A 103 -11.56 -6.73 14.08
C HIS A 103 -12.51 -5.72 13.42
N PRO A 104 -13.54 -5.22 14.13
CA PRO A 104 -14.41 -4.17 13.60
C PRO A 104 -13.60 -2.91 13.31
N GLY A 105 -13.89 -2.26 12.18
CA GLY A 105 -13.12 -1.10 11.72
C GLY A 105 -11.80 -1.44 10.99
N ARG A 106 -11.60 -2.70 10.61
CA ARG A 106 -10.42 -3.15 9.85
C ARG A 106 -10.82 -3.82 8.55
N LEU A 107 -10.12 -3.50 7.47
CA LEU A 107 -10.18 -4.24 6.21
C LEU A 107 -9.01 -5.22 6.10
N GLN A 108 -9.24 -6.36 5.47
CA GLN A 108 -8.23 -7.38 5.21
C GLN A 108 -8.37 -8.00 3.80
N ALA A 109 -7.26 -8.46 3.25
CA ALA A 109 -7.23 -9.25 2.03
C ALA A 109 -6.10 -10.28 2.07
N ALA A 110 -6.32 -11.45 1.48
CA ALA A 110 -5.22 -12.32 1.09
C ALA A 110 -4.50 -11.70 -0.12
N LEU A 111 -3.18 -11.54 -0.04
CA LEU A 111 -2.38 -10.94 -1.11
C LEU A 111 -2.49 -11.74 -2.42
N SER A 112 -2.57 -13.07 -2.34
CA SER A 112 -2.81 -13.92 -3.50
C SER A 112 -4.14 -13.60 -4.20
N ALA A 113 -5.19 -13.23 -3.46
CA ALA A 113 -6.50 -12.87 -4.01
C ALA A 113 -6.49 -11.49 -4.69
N VAL A 114 -5.66 -10.57 -4.20
CA VAL A 114 -5.49 -9.23 -4.80
C VAL A 114 -4.84 -9.34 -6.18
N PHE A 115 -3.85 -10.22 -6.33
CA PHE A 115 -3.10 -10.39 -7.59
C PHE A 115 -3.64 -11.50 -8.52
N SER A 116 -4.50 -12.41 -8.04
CA SER A 116 -5.12 -13.45 -8.87
C SER A 116 -6.28 -12.94 -9.72
N LYS A 117 -6.96 -11.87 -9.28
CA LYS A 117 -7.84 -11.08 -10.14
C LYS A 117 -6.95 -10.30 -11.09
N GLY A 118 -6.67 -10.92 -12.25
CA GLY A 118 -5.73 -10.40 -13.24
C GLY A 118 -5.87 -8.90 -13.47
N CYS A 119 -4.74 -8.23 -13.70
CA CYS A 119 -4.69 -6.84 -14.11
C CYS A 119 -5.78 -6.57 -15.17
N PRO A 120 -6.65 -5.56 -15.00
CA PRO A 120 -7.61 -5.19 -16.04
C PRO A 120 -6.91 -4.75 -17.35
N GLY A 121 -5.60 -4.48 -17.32
CA GLY A 121 -4.73 -4.48 -18.49
C GLY A 121 -4.20 -5.89 -18.74
N GLY A 122 -4.82 -6.61 -19.68
CA GLY A 122 -4.42 -7.97 -20.03
C GLY A 122 -3.00 -8.02 -20.60
N CYS A 123 -2.04 -8.48 -19.79
CA CYS A 123 -0.84 -9.14 -20.32
C CYS A 123 -1.16 -10.63 -20.43
N ARG A 124 -1.75 -11.03 -21.57
CA ARG A 124 -1.64 -12.41 -22.03
C ARG A 124 -0.23 -12.54 -22.62
N LEU A 125 0.61 -13.36 -22.00
CA LEU A 125 1.75 -13.99 -22.67
C LEU A 125 1.22 -15.12 -23.56
#